data_AF-V5GTN1-F1
#
_entry.id   AF-V5GTN1-F1
#
_cell.length_a   1.000
_cell.length_b   1.000
_cell.length_c   1.000
_cell.angle_alpha   90.00
_cell.angle_beta   90.00
_cell.angle_gamma   90.00
#
_symmetry.space_group_name_H-M   'P 1'
#
loop_
_entity.id
_entity.type
_entity.pdbx_description
1 polymer ?
#
loop_
_entity_poly.entity_id
_entity_poly.type
_entity_poly.pdbx_seq_one_letter_code
_entity_poly.pdbx_strand_id
1 'polypeptide(L)'
;VDPVYHREFVSWRQNPGLDPQDPFLARIYQEDILPCLHFATQQLSQEVLRAIEDNCITIEAVTGSNPFPKKCSLLDAPRLCKYRMRLGDSSSWHYIS
;
A
#
# COMPACT_ATOMS: atom_id res chain seq x y z
N VAL A 1 -25.05 2.91 10.75
CA VAL A 1 -24.23 2.57 9.57
C VAL A 1 -24.53 3.61 8.50
N ASP A 2 -23.52 4.13 7.80
CA ASP A 2 -23.76 5.08 6.71
C ASP A 2 -24.60 4.41 5.60
N PRO A 3 -25.74 5.01 5.22
CA PRO A 3 -26.68 4.37 4.29
C PRO A 3 -26.15 4.28 2.85
N VAL A 4 -25.25 5.17 2.43
CA VAL A 4 -24.66 5.15 1.08
C VAL A 4 -23.65 4.02 0.98
N TYR A 5 -22.69 3.98 1.90
CA TYR A 5 -21.68 2.92 2.01
C TYR A 5 -22.32 1.54 2.17
N HIS A 6 -23.33 1.42 3.04
CA HIS A 6 -24.01 0.14 3.25
C HIS A 6 -24.70 -0.37 1.98
N ARG A 7 -25.36 0.53 1.23
CA ARG A 7 -26.04 0.17 -0.02
C ARG A 7 -25.03 -0.28 -1.08
N GLU A 8 -23.93 0.45 -1.25
CA GLU A 8 -22.85 0.10 -2.18
C GLU A 8 -22.24 -1.26 -1.83
N PHE A 9 -21.89 -1.49 -0.56
CA PHE A 9 -21.39 -2.78 -0.08
C PHE A 9 -22.36 -3.94 -0.32
N VAL A 10 -23.66 -3.76 -0.01
CA VAL A 10 -24.67 -4.82 -0.21
C VAL A 10 -24.81 -5.17 -1.69
N SER A 11 -24.73 -4.17 -2.59
CA SER A 11 -24.75 -4.39 -4.04
C SER A 11 -23.51 -5.15 -4.50
N TRP A 12 -22.31 -4.69 -4.12
CA TRP A 12 -21.04 -5.35 -4.44
C TRP A 12 -21.02 -6.81 -3.97
N ARG A 13 -21.53 -7.08 -2.76
CA ARG A 13 -21.58 -8.43 -2.18
C ARG A 13 -22.42 -9.43 -2.97
N GLN A 14 -23.37 -8.99 -3.80
CA GLN A 14 -24.17 -9.88 -4.65
C GLN A 14 -23.35 -10.49 -5.80
N ASN A 15 -22.35 -9.75 -6.31
CA ASN A 15 -21.42 -10.21 -7.33
C ASN A 15 -20.04 -9.61 -7.06
N PRO A 16 -19.29 -10.16 -6.08
CA PRO A 16 -18.05 -9.56 -5.62
C PRO A 16 -17.00 -9.59 -6.74
N GLY A 17 -16.32 -8.46 -6.92
CA GLY A 17 -15.25 -8.28 -7.89
C GLY A 17 -14.17 -7.34 -7.37
N LEU A 18 -13.10 -7.22 -8.14
CA LEU A 18 -11.95 -6.34 -7.86
C LEU A 18 -11.84 -5.18 -8.86
N ASP A 19 -12.90 -4.91 -9.64
CA ASP A 19 -12.91 -3.78 -10.57
C ASP A 19 -12.81 -2.45 -9.78
N PRO A 20 -11.73 -1.67 -9.95
CA PRO A 20 -11.58 -0.38 -9.26
C PRO A 20 -12.66 0.64 -9.62
N GLN A 21 -13.43 0.42 -10.70
CA GLN A 21 -14.54 1.27 -11.11
C GLN A 21 -15.87 0.90 -10.44
N ASP A 22 -15.96 -0.22 -9.72
CA ASP A 22 -17.15 -0.54 -8.93
C ASP A 22 -17.37 0.57 -7.88
N PRO A 23 -18.60 1.08 -7.68
CA PRO A 23 -18.85 2.20 -6.77
C PRO A 23 -18.33 1.99 -5.36
N PHE A 24 -18.41 0.76 -4.84
CA PHE A 24 -17.93 0.44 -3.50
C PHE A 24 -16.40 0.51 -3.42
N LEU A 25 -15.70 -0.10 -4.38
CA LEU A 25 -14.25 -0.09 -4.42
C LEU A 25 -13.69 1.29 -4.78
N ALA A 26 -14.25 1.97 -5.78
CA ALA A 26 -13.83 3.31 -6.20
C ALA A 26 -13.82 4.29 -5.02
N ARG A 27 -14.83 4.19 -4.15
CA ARG A 27 -14.91 4.98 -2.93
C ARG A 27 -13.78 4.64 -1.95
N ILE A 28 -13.54 3.35 -1.70
CA ILE A 28 -12.43 2.89 -0.83
C ILE A 28 -11.07 3.34 -1.41
N TYR A 29 -10.88 3.28 -2.73
CA TYR A 29 -9.68 3.78 -3.37
C TYR A 29 -9.46 5.27 -3.12
N GLN A 30 -10.50 6.07 -3.35
CA GLN A 30 -10.43 7.51 -3.23
C GLN A 30 -10.27 7.98 -1.78
N GLU A 31 -11.02 7.39 -0.85
CA GLU A 31 -11.11 7.85 0.54
C GLU A 31 -10.03 7.22 1.44
N ASP A 32 -9.59 5.98 1.16
CA ASP A 32 -8.68 5.23 2.02
C ASP A 32 -7.35 4.87 1.33
N ILE A 33 -7.37 4.08 0.25
CA ILE A 33 -6.15 3.45 -0.31
C ILE A 33 -5.19 4.50 -0.87
N LEU A 34 -5.67 5.40 -1.73
CA LEU A 34 -4.82 6.40 -2.37
C LEU A 34 -4.24 7.42 -1.37
N PRO A 35 -5.02 7.96 -0.41
CA PRO A 35 -4.47 8.79 0.66
C PRO A 35 -3.47 8.04 1.56
N CYS A 36 -3.74 6.77 1.87
CA CYS A 36 -2.87 5.95 2.73
C CYS A 36 -1.50 5.67 2.07
N LEU A 37 -1.49 5.50 0.74
CA LEU A 37 -0.26 5.25 -0.03
C LEU A 37 0.36 6.52 -0.62
N HIS A 38 -0.07 7.71 -0.19
CA HIS A 38 0.50 8.97 -0.64
C HIS A 38 1.82 9.28 0.10
N PHE A 39 2.95 8.81 -0.44
CA PHE A 39 4.27 9.09 0.13
C PHE A 39 5.06 10.13 -0.69
N ALA A 40 6.15 10.64 -0.09
CA ALA A 40 7.02 11.63 -0.72
C ALA A 40 7.62 11.12 -2.04
N THR A 41 8.03 9.86 -2.08
CA THR A 41 8.51 9.21 -3.30
C THR A 41 7.32 8.72 -4.15
N GLN A 42 6.76 9.60 -4.99
CA GLN A 42 5.54 9.32 -5.77
C GLN A 42 5.68 8.11 -6.72
N GLN A 43 6.81 7.98 -7.42
CA GLN A 43 7.03 6.84 -8.32
C GLN A 43 6.98 5.50 -7.56
N LEU A 44 7.74 5.41 -6.46
CA LEU A 44 7.75 4.21 -5.63
C LEU A 44 6.36 3.94 -5.02
N SER A 45 5.62 4.98 -4.66
CA SER A 45 4.25 4.86 -4.14
C SER A 45 3.32 4.19 -5.16
N GLN A 46 3.42 4.57 -6.44
CA GLN A 46 2.64 3.96 -7.53
C GLN A 46 3.07 2.52 -7.82
N GLU A 47 4.35 2.20 -7.68
CA GLU A 47 4.86 0.83 -7.82
C GLU A 47 4.38 -0.06 -6.66
N VAL A 48 4.35 0.49 -5.44
CA VAL A 48 3.83 -0.20 -4.24
C VAL A 48 2.34 -0.47 -4.37
N LEU A 49 1.55 0.51 -4.82
CA LEU A 49 0.11 0.32 -5.06
C LEU A 49 -0.13 -0.83 -6.04
N ARG A 50 0.54 -0.80 -7.21
CA ARG A 50 0.45 -1.88 -8.20
C ARG A 50 0.87 -3.23 -7.61
N ALA A 51 1.95 -3.27 -6.84
CA ALA A 51 2.40 -4.51 -6.21
C ALA A 51 1.42 -5.04 -5.14
N ILE A 52 0.65 -4.17 -4.47
CA ILE A 52 -0.41 -4.58 -3.56
C ILE A 52 -1.60 -5.14 -4.35
N GLU A 53 -2.03 -4.46 -5.41
CA GLU A 53 -3.13 -4.88 -6.29
C GLU A 53 -2.83 -6.23 -6.95
N ASP A 54 -1.60 -6.43 -7.43
CA ASP A 54 -1.12 -7.67 -8.04
C ASP A 54 -0.74 -8.75 -7.00
N ASN A 55 -0.88 -8.45 -5.71
CA ASN A 55 -0.52 -9.33 -4.60
C ASN A 55 0.93 -9.87 -4.68
N CYS A 56 1.87 -9.01 -5.09
CA CYS A 56 3.27 -9.35 -5.32
C CYS A 56 4.26 -8.55 -4.44
N ILE A 57 3.78 -7.85 -3.42
CA ILE A 57 4.63 -7.21 -2.41
C ILE A 57 5.07 -8.22 -1.34
N THR A 58 6.37 -8.22 -1.01
CA THR A 58 6.93 -8.98 0.12
C THR A 58 7.47 -8.01 1.16
N ILE A 59 7.14 -8.20 2.44
CA ILE A 59 7.66 -7.40 3.55
C ILE A 59 8.28 -8.33 4.59
N GLU A 60 9.49 -7.99 5.03
CA GLU A 60 10.17 -8.75 6.09
C GLU A 60 10.91 -7.84 7.07
N ALA A 61 11.15 -8.38 8.27
CA ALA A 61 11.93 -7.71 9.30
C ALA A 61 13.42 -7.72 8.94
N VAL A 62 14.11 -6.62 9.24
CA VAL A 62 15.56 -6.50 9.10
C VAL A 62 16.21 -7.09 10.35
N THR A 63 16.88 -8.24 10.21
CA THR A 63 17.62 -8.88 11.30
C THR A 63 18.88 -8.07 11.66
N GLY A 64 19.23 -8.04 12.95
CA GLY A 64 20.39 -7.29 13.45
C GLY A 64 20.24 -5.76 13.34
N SER A 65 19.05 -5.22 13.63
CA SER A 65 18.73 -3.81 13.38
C SER A 65 19.78 -2.87 13.98
N ASN A 66 20.53 -2.21 13.09
CA ASN A 66 21.41 -1.14 13.46
C ASN A 66 20.58 -0.02 14.13
N PRO A 67 20.94 0.48 15.34
CA PRO A 67 20.21 1.56 16.00
C PRO A 67 20.26 2.90 15.23
N PHE A 68 21.10 3.01 14.19
CA PHE A 68 21.19 4.24 13.39
C PHE A 68 20.05 4.35 12.37
N PRO A 69 19.42 5.53 12.26
CA PRO A 69 18.42 5.80 11.22
C PRO A 69 18.95 5.55 9.81
N LYS A 70 18.12 4.91 8.98
CA LYS A 70 18.32 4.74 7.54
C LYS A 70 17.41 5.69 6.78
N LYS A 71 17.72 5.99 5.53
CA LYS A 71 16.80 6.73 4.67
C LYS A 71 15.62 5.81 4.30
N CYS A 72 14.41 6.15 4.77
CA CYS A 72 13.19 5.43 4.41
C CYS A 72 12.88 5.68 2.94
N SER A 73 12.68 4.62 2.15
CA SER A 73 12.49 4.71 0.70
C SER A 73 11.17 5.41 0.33
N LEU A 74 10.12 5.26 1.14
CA LEU A 74 8.81 5.89 0.91
C LEU A 74 8.79 7.37 1.32
N LEU A 75 9.32 7.68 2.51
CA LEU A 75 9.25 9.03 3.10
C LEU A 75 10.39 9.96 2.67
N ASP A 76 11.41 9.44 1.98
CA ASP A 76 12.64 10.14 1.61
C ASP A 76 13.40 10.79 2.80
N ALA A 77 13.18 10.30 4.02
CA ALA A 77 13.68 10.90 5.25
C ALA A 77 14.42 9.89 6.16
N PRO A 78 15.35 10.33 7.02
CA PRO A 78 15.97 9.47 8.03
C PRO A 78 14.94 8.94 9.03
N ARG A 79 14.83 7.62 9.15
CA ARG A 79 13.93 6.91 10.05
C ARG A 79 14.57 5.62 10.55
N LEU A 80 14.07 5.08 11.67
CA LEU A 80 14.44 3.74 12.10
C LEU A 80 13.65 2.71 11.28
N CYS A 81 14.25 2.22 10.20
CA CYS A 81 13.61 1.23 9.32
C CYS A 81 13.86 -0.20 9.83
N LYS A 82 12.87 -0.76 10.55
CA LYS A 82 12.91 -2.15 11.05
C LYS A 82 12.46 -3.16 10.01
N TYR A 83 11.87 -2.69 8.92
CA TYR A 83 11.34 -3.53 7.85
C TYR A 83 11.94 -3.14 6.51
N ARG A 84 11.90 -4.08 5.58
CA ARG A 84 12.17 -3.85 4.17
C ARG A 84 11.12 -4.54 3.32
N MET A 85 10.84 -3.94 2.17
CA MET A 85 9.90 -4.48 1.19
C MET A 85 10.57 -4.74 -0.15
N ARG A 86 10.02 -5.68 -0.90
CA ARG A 86 10.40 -6.04 -2.27
C ARG A 86 9.12 -6.08 -3.11
N LEU A 87 9.18 -5.53 -4.31
CA LEU A 87 8.03 -5.42 -5.22
C LEU A 87 8.20 -6.42 -6.37
N GLY A 88 7.29 -7.38 -6.49
CA GLY A 88 7.35 -8.45 -7.49
C GLY A 88 8.65 -9.26 -7.42
N ASP A 89 9.20 -9.53 -8.60
CA ASP A 89 10.47 -10.26 -8.77
C ASP A 89 11.72 -9.36 -8.76
N SER A 90 11.56 -8.06 -8.39
CA SER A 90 12.70 -7.15 -8.26
C SER A 90 13.73 -7.71 -7.28
N SER A 91 15.01 -7.62 -7.62
CA SER A 91 16.09 -7.98 -6.70
C SER A 91 16.34 -6.91 -5.63
N SER A 92 15.72 -5.73 -5.75
CA SER A 92 15.97 -4.58 -4.89
C SER A 92 15.06 -4.57 -3.66
N TRP A 93 15.67 -4.32 -2.50
CA TRP A 93 14.96 -4.13 -1.23
C TRP A 93 14.87 -2.64 -0.88
N HIS A 94 13.69 -2.20 -0.46
CA HIS A 94 13.40 -0.85 -0.01
C HIS A 94 13.19 -0.83 1.50
N TYR A 95 13.97 -0.04 2.23
CA TYR A 95 13.80 0.09 3.68
C TYR A 95 12.62 1.00 4.01
N ILE A 96 11.74 0.54 4.91
CA ILE A 96 10.52 1.24 5.31
C ILE A 96 10.45 1.38 6.83
N SER A 97 9.89 2.49 7.29
CA SER A 97 9.76 2.87 8.71
C SER A 97 8.46 2.39 9.33
#